data_AF-A0A1W9LGU0-F1
#
_entry.id   AF-A0A1W9LGU0-F1
#
_cell.length_a   1.000
_cell.length_b   1.000
_cell.length_c   1.000
_cell.angle_alpha   90.00
_cell.angle_beta   90.00
_cell.angle_gamma   90.00
#
_symmetry.space_group_name_H-M   'P 1'
#
loop_
_entity.id
_entity.type
_entity.pdbx_description
1 polymer ?
#
loop_
_entity_poly.entity_id
_entity_poly.type
_entity_poly.pdbx_seq_one_letter_code
_entity_poly.pdbx_strand_id
1 'polypeptide(L)'
;MSEAPRPAKGAPAGAAGAPRWQLFDLKTDPGQSNDVAVAHPGTVAAMSKAYDAWWESVLPGMVNEDAPQPAENPFKTWFHQQFGPDASAAPGCALPAAP
;
A
#
# COMPACT_ATOMS: atom_id res chain seq x y z
N MET A 1 -7.59 -9.60 -10.99
CA MET A 1 -8.45 -8.97 -9.98
C MET A 1 -8.56 -7.51 -10.40
N SER A 2 -9.67 -7.10 -11.01
CA SER A 2 -9.85 -5.70 -11.41
C SER A 2 -10.33 -4.92 -10.20
N GLU A 3 -9.46 -4.06 -9.67
CA GLU A 3 -9.85 -3.08 -8.66
C GLU A 3 -10.80 -2.07 -9.31
N ALA A 4 -11.91 -1.75 -8.65
CA ALA A 4 -12.80 -0.67 -9.08
C ALA A 4 -12.03 0.66 -9.04
N PRO A 5 -12.35 1.63 -9.93
CA PRO A 5 -11.64 2.91 -9.93
C PRO A 5 -11.86 3.60 -8.59
N ARG A 6 -10.75 3.92 -7.90
CA ARG A 6 -10.82 4.65 -6.63
C ARG A 6 -11.45 6.02 -6.88
N PRO A 7 -12.31 6.49 -5.97
CA PRO A 7 -12.85 7.84 -6.06
C PRO A 7 -11.72 8.88 -6.02
N ALA A 8 -11.93 10.00 -6.70
CA ALA A 8 -10.98 11.10 -6.77
C ALA A 8 -10.63 11.66 -5.37
N LYS A 9 -9.42 12.23 -5.24
CA LYS A 9 -8.94 12.93 -4.03
C LYS A 9 -10.04 13.85 -3.47
N GLY A 10 -10.61 13.51 -2.32
CA GLY A 10 -11.57 14.34 -1.57
C GLY A 10 -13.07 14.05 -1.77
N ALA A 11 -13.46 12.90 -2.35
CA ALA A 11 -14.88 12.55 -2.42
C ALA A 11 -15.41 11.98 -1.08
N PRO A 12 -16.56 12.46 -0.55
CA PRO A 12 -17.14 11.94 0.68
C PRO A 12 -17.67 10.51 0.49
N ALA A 13 -17.51 9.66 1.52
CA ALA A 13 -18.07 8.31 1.55
C ALA A 13 -19.60 8.36 1.48
N GLY A 14 -20.17 8.08 0.29
CA GLY A 14 -21.62 8.00 0.11
C GLY A 14 -22.18 8.11 -1.30
N ALA A 15 -21.38 8.45 -2.32
CA ALA A 15 -21.84 8.43 -3.71
C ALA A 15 -21.78 7.01 -4.30
N ALA A 16 -22.73 6.66 -5.19
CA ALA A 16 -22.84 5.34 -5.83
C ALA A 16 -21.48 4.85 -6.36
N GLY A 17 -20.98 3.75 -5.79
CA GLY A 17 -19.57 3.32 -5.89
C GLY A 17 -18.82 3.25 -4.55
N ALA A 18 -19.50 3.51 -3.43
CA ALA A 18 -18.93 3.43 -2.09
C ALA A 18 -18.26 2.07 -1.81
N PRO A 19 -17.09 2.05 -1.12
CA PRO A 19 -16.36 0.83 -0.81
C PRO A 19 -17.21 -0.12 0.02
N ARG A 20 -17.18 -1.42 -0.34
CA ARG A 20 -17.85 -2.47 0.42
C ARG A 20 -17.00 -2.85 1.63
N TRP A 21 -17.16 -2.11 2.72
CA TRP A 21 -16.51 -2.39 4.00
C TRP A 21 -16.89 -3.76 4.54
N GLN A 22 -15.91 -4.49 5.06
CA GLN A 22 -16.07 -5.72 5.81
C GLN A 22 -15.70 -5.47 7.27
N LEU A 23 -16.29 -6.24 8.18
CA LEU A 23 -16.00 -6.13 9.61
C LEU A 23 -15.78 -7.53 10.19
N PHE A 24 -14.71 -7.69 10.96
CA PHE A 24 -14.31 -8.97 11.56
C PHE A 24 -14.01 -8.79 13.05
N ASP A 25 -14.36 -9.79 13.86
CA ASP A 25 -13.90 -9.87 15.24
C ASP A 25 -12.61 -10.69 15.32
N LEU A 26 -11.46 -10.00 15.33
CA LEU A 26 -10.15 -10.67 15.31
C LEU A 26 -9.86 -11.55 16.52
N LYS A 27 -10.57 -11.39 17.65
CA LYS A 27 -10.36 -12.24 18.83
C LYS A 27 -10.93 -13.64 18.62
N THR A 28 -12.05 -13.73 17.91
CA THR A 28 -12.78 -14.98 17.68
C THR A 28 -12.60 -15.51 16.24
N ASP A 29 -12.23 -14.63 15.31
CA ASP A 29 -11.93 -14.90 13.90
C ASP A 29 -10.60 -14.25 13.45
N PRO A 30 -9.43 -14.77 13.89
CA PRO A 30 -8.13 -14.24 13.47
C PRO A 30 -7.87 -14.36 11.96
N GLY A 31 -8.53 -15.33 11.30
CA GLY A 31 -8.41 -15.57 9.86
C GLY A 31 -9.32 -14.71 8.99
N GLN A 32 -10.13 -13.82 9.59
CA GLN A 32 -11.05 -12.92 8.87
C GLN A 32 -11.95 -13.67 7.89
N SER A 33 -12.44 -14.83 8.29
CA SER A 33 -13.26 -15.70 7.44
C SER A 33 -14.76 -15.44 7.57
N ASN A 34 -15.20 -14.73 8.61
CA ASN A 34 -16.60 -14.44 8.88
C ASN A 34 -16.88 -12.93 8.94
N ASP A 35 -17.34 -12.37 7.81
CA ASP A 35 -17.72 -10.97 7.72
C ASP A 35 -19.05 -10.69 8.45
N VAL A 36 -18.98 -9.87 9.49
CA VAL A 36 -20.12 -9.48 10.34
C VAL A 36 -20.63 -8.06 10.05
N ALA A 37 -20.20 -7.42 8.97
CA ALA A 37 -20.56 -6.03 8.64
C ALA A 37 -22.07 -5.79 8.59
N VAL A 38 -22.84 -6.71 8.00
CA VAL A 38 -24.31 -6.60 7.88
C VAL A 38 -24.99 -6.63 9.26
N ALA A 39 -24.43 -7.36 10.22
CA ALA A 39 -24.97 -7.42 11.58
C ALA A 39 -24.62 -6.18 12.43
N HIS A 40 -23.60 -5.41 12.04
CA HIS A 40 -23.09 -4.27 12.81
C HIS A 40 -22.92 -2.99 11.95
N PRO A 41 -24.00 -2.49 11.30
CA PRO A 41 -23.90 -1.35 10.38
C PRO A 41 -23.45 -0.05 11.06
N GLY A 42 -23.77 0.15 12.34
CA GLY A 42 -23.32 1.33 13.10
C GLY A 42 -21.81 1.34 13.33
N THR A 43 -21.21 0.18 13.62
CA THR A 43 -19.76 0.04 13.76
C THR A 43 -19.05 0.32 12.44
N VAL A 44 -19.57 -0.23 11.35
CA VAL A 44 -19.05 0.03 10.00
C VAL A 44 -19.05 1.52 9.70
N ALA A 45 -20.16 2.22 9.94
CA ALA A 45 -20.27 3.66 9.69
C ALA A 45 -19.32 4.50 10.56
N ALA A 46 -19.15 4.13 11.84
CA ALA A 46 -18.24 4.84 12.73
C ALA A 46 -16.77 4.66 12.30
N MET A 47 -16.37 3.43 11.95
CA MET A 47 -15.01 3.11 11.55
C MET A 47 -14.68 3.68 10.17
N SER A 48 -15.59 3.62 9.19
CA SER A 48 -15.38 4.21 7.87
C SER A 48 -15.20 5.73 7.98
N LYS A 49 -16.01 6.40 8.80
CA LYS A 49 -15.87 7.85 9.05
C LYS A 49 -14.52 8.20 9.69
N ALA A 50 -14.06 7.39 10.65
CA ALA A 50 -12.76 7.58 11.26
C ALA A 50 -11.62 7.37 10.25
N TYR A 51 -11.76 6.37 9.37
CA TYR A 51 -10.83 6.12 8.28
C TYR A 51 -10.75 7.31 7.33
N ASP A 52 -11.88 7.86 6.87
CA ASP A 52 -11.92 8.99 5.95
C ASP A 52 -11.21 10.22 6.56
N ALA A 53 -11.52 10.54 7.82
CA ALA A 53 -10.88 11.65 8.53
C ALA A 53 -9.37 11.45 8.68
N TRP A 54 -8.93 10.22 9.00
CA TRP A 54 -7.51 9.90 9.06
C TRP A 54 -6.83 10.01 7.68
N TRP A 55 -7.47 9.47 6.63
CA TRP A 55 -6.94 9.50 5.27
C TRP A 55 -6.72 10.93 4.79
N GLU A 56 -7.70 11.81 4.97
CA GLU A 56 -7.57 13.24 4.67
C GLU A 56 -6.42 13.90 5.45
N SER A 57 -6.18 13.48 6.70
CA SER A 57 -5.12 14.03 7.53
C SER A 57 -3.72 13.62 7.11
N VAL A 58 -3.53 12.39 6.60
CA VAL A 58 -2.19 11.86 6.23
C VAL A 58 -1.81 12.17 4.79
N LEU A 59 -2.80 12.38 3.91
CA LEU A 59 -2.61 12.59 2.49
C LEU A 59 -1.70 13.79 2.13
N PRO A 60 -1.70 14.92 2.86
CA PRO A 60 -0.71 15.98 2.69
C PRO A 60 0.74 15.57 3.02
N GLY A 61 0.93 14.54 3.87
CA GLY A 61 2.24 14.00 4.23
C GLY A 61 2.85 13.07 3.17
N MET A 62 2.09 12.67 2.16
CA MET A 62 2.54 11.82 1.05
C MET A 62 3.33 12.64 0.00
N VAL A 63 4.35 13.37 0.45
CA VAL A 63 5.10 14.36 -0.36
C VAL A 63 5.97 13.74 -1.46
N ASN A 64 6.18 12.42 -1.42
CA ASN A 64 7.07 11.71 -2.36
C ASN A 64 6.35 11.09 -3.56
N GLU A 65 5.01 11.13 -3.62
CA GLU A 65 4.24 10.46 -4.69
C GLU A 65 4.55 11.03 -6.08
N ASP A 66 4.80 12.33 -6.14
CA ASP A 66 5.17 13.04 -7.37
C ASP A 66 6.67 13.38 -7.43
N ALA A 67 7.47 12.85 -6.50
CA ALA A 67 8.90 13.13 -6.48
C ALA A 67 9.56 12.55 -7.74
N PRO A 68 10.49 13.30 -8.37
CA PRO A 68 11.20 12.79 -9.53
C PRO A 68 11.98 11.53 -9.14
N GLN A 69 11.69 10.43 -9.83
CA GLN A 69 12.42 9.20 -9.65
C GLN A 69 13.84 9.37 -10.22
N PRO A 70 14.87 8.83 -9.55
CA PRO A 70 16.21 8.84 -10.10
C PRO A 70 16.25 8.02 -11.40
N ALA A 71 17.13 8.40 -12.34
CA ALA A 71 17.27 7.72 -13.63
C ALA A 71 17.62 6.22 -13.49
N GLU A 72 18.25 5.85 -12.37
CA GLU A 72 18.55 4.48 -12.00
C GLU A 72 18.26 4.25 -10.51
N ASN A 73 17.84 3.03 -10.17
CA ASN A 73 17.70 2.61 -8.78
C ASN A 73 19.07 2.68 -8.06
N PRO A 74 19.21 3.45 -6.96
CA PRO A 74 20.46 3.57 -6.22
C PRO A 74 21.07 2.24 -5.78
N PHE A 75 20.26 1.23 -5.48
CA PHE A 75 20.76 -0.11 -5.12
C PHE A 75 21.50 -0.78 -6.28
N LYS A 76 21.06 -0.54 -7.53
CA LYS A 76 21.77 -1.05 -8.72
C LYS A 76 23.11 -0.33 -8.89
N THR A 77 23.12 1.00 -8.75
CA THR A 77 24.35 1.78 -8.82
C THR A 77 25.34 1.36 -7.74
N TRP A 78 24.90 1.23 -6.49
CA TRP A 78 25.73 0.79 -5.36
C TRP A 78 26.25 -0.64 -5.54
N PHE A 79 25.44 -1.54 -6.07
CA PHE A 79 25.87 -2.90 -6.39
C PHE A 79 27.06 -2.88 -7.37
N HIS A 80 27.01 -2.10 -8.45
CA HIS A 80 28.15 -1.98 -9.39
C HIS A 80 29.34 -1.21 -8.82
N GLN A 81 29.13 -0.29 -7.86
CA GLN A 81 30.25 0.34 -7.14
C GLN A 81 30.99 -0.67 -6.26
N GLN A 82 30.27 -1.58 -5.61
CA GLN A 82 30.84 -2.58 -4.72
C GLN A 82 31.49 -3.74 -5.47
N PHE A 83 30.87 -4.21 -6.54
CA PHE A 83 31.27 -5.44 -7.25
C PHE A 83 31.77 -5.17 -8.67
N GLY A 84 31.82 -3.93 -9.13
CA GLY A 84 32.25 -3.58 -10.48
C GLY A 84 31.12 -3.61 -11.52
N PRO A 85 31.36 -3.02 -12.71
CA PRO A 85 30.32 -2.75 -13.71
C PRO A 85 29.77 -4.00 -14.40
N ASP A 86 30.54 -5.09 -14.43
CA ASP A 86 30.15 -6.35 -15.08
C ASP A 86 29.56 -7.38 -14.09
N ALA A 87 29.41 -7.01 -12.81
CA ALA A 87 28.84 -7.89 -11.80
C ALA A 87 27.35 -8.16 -12.07
N SER A 88 26.90 -9.36 -11.70
CA SER A 88 25.50 -9.76 -11.83
C SER A 88 25.01 -10.43 -10.55
N ALA A 89 23.84 -10.00 -10.07
CA ALA A 89 23.15 -10.63 -8.94
C ALA A 89 22.34 -11.88 -9.36
N ALA A 90 22.44 -12.30 -10.63
CA ALA A 90 21.74 -13.48 -11.12
C ALA A 90 22.29 -14.75 -10.44
N PRO A 91 21.43 -15.72 -10.09
CA PRO A 91 21.86 -16.99 -9.51
C PRO A 91 22.89 -17.68 -10.41
N GLY A 92 24.04 -18.06 -9.84
CA GLY A 92 25.13 -18.74 -10.56
C GLY A 92 26.20 -17.81 -11.13
N CYS A 93 26.01 -16.49 -11.11
CA CYS A 93 27.10 -15.54 -11.37
C CYS A 93 27.93 -15.34 -10.09
N ALA A 94 29.25 -15.56 -10.19
CA ALA A 94 30.15 -15.25 -9.08
C ALA A 94 30.31 -13.73 -8.95
N LEU A 95 30.09 -13.21 -7.74
CA LEU A 95 30.44 -11.83 -7.43
C LEU A 95 31.97 -11.75 -7.25
N PRO A 96 32.64 -10.78 -7.87
CA PRO A 96 34.04 -10.52 -7.56
C PRO A 96 34.18 -10.10 -6.09
N ALA A 97 35.38 -10.29 -5.52
CA ALA A 97 35.66 -9.78 -4.19
C ALA A 97 35.49 -8.25 -4.18
N ALA A 98 34.81 -7.73 -3.15
CA ALA A 98 34.76 -6.29 -2.93
C ALA A 98 36.19 -5.74 -2.73
N PRO A 99 36.48 -4.50 -3.17
CA PRO A 99 37.80 -3.89 -3.02
C PRO A 99 38.24 -3.74 -1.56
#